data_AF-A0A8T5NIY0-F1
#
_entry.id   AF-A0A8T5NIY0-F1
#
_cell.length_a   1.000
_cell.length_b   1.000
_cell.length_c   1.000
_cell.angle_alpha   90.00
_cell.angle_beta   90.00
_cell.angle_gamma   90.00
#
_symmetry.space_group_name_H-M   'P 1'
#
loop_
_entity.id
_entity.type
_entity.pdbx_description
1 polymer ?
#
loop_
_entity_poly.entity_id
_entity_poly.type
_entity_poly.pdbx_seq_one_letter_code
_entity_poly.pdbx_strand_id
1 'polypeptide(L)'
;MELDEAVKNNPHLGIYLQKFQEQTGVIPSLIPQLSRDIDNKNINIIYPVGDPLFIHLYGTQKIGIKYYVIEPELTQNEQEKYQELLGIILRRTPEELAADTSDKLREHFNKLLDKVTIIGRPTKSKEKVSLKEDEFKKIKYFIDRNMVSHGIIEPLVRDPYLEDIHCIG
;
A
#
# COMPACT_ATOMS: atom_id res chain seq x y z
N MET A 1 8.61 -17.44 -5.34
CA MET A 1 7.64 -16.92 -4.36
C MET A 1 6.40 -17.78 -4.51
N GLU A 2 6.06 -18.56 -3.50
CA GLU A 2 4.83 -19.36 -3.50
C GLU A 2 3.65 -18.48 -3.07
N LEU A 3 2.47 -18.71 -3.66
CA LEU A 3 1.26 -17.91 -3.43
C LEU A 3 0.86 -17.88 -1.95
N ASP A 4 0.96 -19.02 -1.26
CA ASP A 4 0.60 -19.14 0.15
C ASP A 4 1.51 -18.30 1.06
N GLU A 5 2.80 -18.22 0.74
CA GLU A 5 3.76 -17.40 1.49
C GLU A 5 3.51 -15.89 1.25
N ALA A 6 3.22 -15.51 0.00
CA ALA A 6 2.87 -14.14 -0.35
C ALA A 6 1.61 -13.68 0.40
N VAL A 7 0.56 -14.50 0.41
CA VAL A 7 -0.72 -14.23 1.10
C VAL A 7 -0.55 -14.19 2.62
N LYS A 8 0.27 -15.09 3.18
CA LYS A 8 0.54 -15.10 4.62
C LYS A 8 1.18 -13.79 5.10
N ASN A 9 2.10 -13.24 4.31
CA ASN A 9 2.76 -11.98 4.63
C ASN A 9 1.90 -10.76 4.24
N ASN A 10 0.98 -10.92 3.29
CA ASN A 10 0.13 -9.86 2.75
C ASN A 10 -1.35 -10.26 2.79
N PRO A 11 -2.03 -10.13 3.95
CA PRO A 11 -3.42 -10.55 4.09
C PRO A 11 -4.40 -9.88 3.11
N HIS A 12 -4.12 -8.65 2.69
CA HIS A 12 -4.91 -7.92 1.69
C HIS A 12 -4.87 -8.56 0.30
N LEU A 13 -3.76 -9.22 -0.06
CA LEU A 13 -3.68 -10.00 -1.29
C LEU A 13 -4.67 -11.17 -1.27
N GLY A 14 -4.77 -11.88 -0.13
CA GLY A 14 -5.74 -12.97 0.04
C GLY A 14 -7.18 -12.50 -0.08
N ILE A 15 -7.53 -11.39 0.58
CA ILE A 15 -8.86 -10.77 0.50
C ILE A 15 -9.19 -10.37 -0.93
N TYR A 16 -8.22 -9.78 -1.64
CA TYR A 16 -8.39 -9.39 -3.04
C TYR A 16 -8.64 -10.60 -3.94
N LEU A 17 -7.82 -11.65 -3.82
CA LEU A 17 -7.94 -12.88 -4.60
C LEU A 17 -9.30 -13.54 -4.41
N GLN A 18 -9.78 -13.63 -3.17
CA GLN A 18 -11.09 -14.18 -2.86
C GLN A 18 -12.21 -13.37 -3.53
N LYS A 19 -12.23 -12.04 -3.33
CA LYS A 19 -13.23 -11.15 -3.94
C LYS A 19 -13.22 -11.25 -5.47
N PHE A 20 -12.02 -11.31 -6.06
CA PHE A 20 -11.87 -11.40 -7.51
C PHE A 20 -12.38 -12.73 -8.05
N GLN A 21 -12.07 -13.84 -7.38
CA GLN A 21 -12.56 -15.17 -7.74
C GLN A 21 -14.09 -15.26 -7.62
N GLU A 22 -14.69 -14.70 -6.56
CA GLU A 22 -16.15 -14.65 -6.38
C GLU A 22 -16.85 -13.88 -7.50
N GLN A 23 -16.23 -12.81 -8.01
CA GLN A 23 -16.80 -11.95 -9.05
C GLN A 23 -16.61 -12.48 -10.48
N THR A 24 -15.48 -13.14 -10.75
CA THR A 24 -15.06 -13.49 -12.12
C THR A 24 -15.00 -14.99 -12.39
N GLY A 25 -14.99 -15.82 -11.34
CA GLY A 25 -14.84 -17.27 -11.43
C GLY A 25 -13.44 -17.75 -11.80
N VAL A 26 -12.46 -16.86 -11.94
CA VAL A 26 -11.08 -17.20 -12.31
C VAL A 26 -10.09 -16.79 -11.23
N ILE A 27 -9.00 -17.54 -11.12
CA ILE A 27 -7.92 -17.27 -10.15
C ILE A 27 -6.71 -16.73 -10.93
N PRO A 28 -6.19 -15.54 -10.56
CA PRO A 28 -4.97 -14.99 -11.16
C PRO A 28 -3.74 -15.84 -10.85
N SER A 29 -2.80 -15.88 -11.79
CA SER A 29 -1.49 -16.54 -11.58
C SER A 29 -0.51 -15.56 -10.95
N LEU A 30 0.01 -15.88 -9.76
CA LEU A 30 1.07 -15.09 -9.13
C LEU A 30 2.42 -15.43 -9.77
N ILE A 31 3.08 -14.42 -10.33
CA ILE A 31 4.41 -14.53 -10.92
C ILE A 31 5.36 -13.53 -10.26
N PRO A 32 6.66 -13.84 -10.13
CA PRO A 32 7.61 -12.94 -9.48
C PRO A 32 7.96 -11.72 -10.35
N GLN A 33 7.94 -11.87 -11.68
CA GLN A 33 8.31 -10.84 -12.65
C GLN A 33 7.53 -11.05 -13.95
N LEU A 34 7.24 -9.97 -14.68
CA LEU A 34 6.64 -10.05 -16.01
C LEU A 34 7.67 -10.60 -17.01
N SER A 35 7.26 -11.58 -17.82
CA SER A 35 8.04 -12.03 -18.96
C SER A 35 7.56 -11.35 -20.25
N ARG A 36 8.44 -11.25 -21.24
CA ARG A 36 8.08 -10.67 -22.56
C ARG A 36 7.14 -11.58 -23.37
N ASP A 37 7.01 -12.83 -22.96
CA ASP A 37 6.24 -13.87 -23.66
C ASP A 37 4.78 -13.97 -23.18
N ILE A 38 4.29 -12.99 -22.42
CA ILE A 38 2.92 -13.00 -21.91
C ILE A 38 1.93 -12.86 -23.08
N ASP A 39 0.94 -13.75 -23.12
CA ASP A 39 -0.14 -13.66 -24.09
C ASP A 39 -1.05 -12.48 -23.76
N ASN A 40 -0.99 -11.45 -24.59
CA ASN A 40 -1.79 -10.24 -24.45
C ASN A 40 -3.29 -10.46 -24.76
N LYS A 41 -3.68 -11.64 -25.28
CA LYS A 41 -5.10 -11.93 -25.60
C LYS A 41 -5.94 -12.23 -24.36
N ASN A 42 -5.36 -12.95 -23.38
CA ASN A 42 -6.01 -13.31 -22.13
C ASN A 42 -4.97 -13.27 -21.00
N ILE A 43 -4.90 -12.14 -20.32
CA ILE A 43 -3.98 -11.90 -19.22
C ILE A 43 -4.74 -11.96 -17.89
N ASN A 44 -4.19 -12.69 -16.93
CA ASN A 44 -4.75 -12.81 -15.58
C ASN A 44 -3.61 -13.14 -14.61
N ILE A 45 -2.76 -12.15 -14.35
CA ILE A 45 -1.50 -12.34 -13.62
C ILE A 45 -1.32 -11.29 -12.54
N ILE A 46 -0.78 -11.72 -11.41
CA ILE A 46 -0.40 -10.84 -10.30
C ILE A 46 1.11 -10.88 -10.15
N TYR A 47 1.75 -9.74 -9.92
CA TYR A 47 3.16 -9.67 -9.57
C TYR A 47 3.42 -8.60 -8.49
N PRO A 48 4.44 -8.80 -7.64
CA PRO A 48 4.80 -7.80 -6.63
C PRO A 48 5.57 -6.63 -7.26
N VAL A 49 5.32 -5.40 -6.78
CA VAL A 49 6.10 -4.19 -7.13
C VAL A 49 6.79 -3.56 -5.92
N GLY A 50 6.86 -4.32 -4.82
CA GLY A 50 7.45 -3.93 -3.54
C GLY A 50 6.56 -4.40 -2.40
N ASP A 51 7.06 -4.47 -1.17
CA ASP A 51 6.21 -4.79 -0.01
C ASP A 51 5.49 -3.50 0.47
N PRO A 52 4.15 -3.50 0.68
CA PRO A 52 3.16 -4.57 0.55
C PRO A 52 2.30 -4.49 -0.74
N LEU A 53 2.90 -4.15 -1.88
CA LEU A 53 2.24 -3.80 -3.14
C LEU A 53 2.29 -4.91 -4.20
N PHE A 54 1.13 -5.19 -4.79
CA PHE A 54 1.02 -6.07 -5.95
C PHE A 54 0.21 -5.40 -7.04
N ILE A 55 0.50 -5.78 -8.28
CA ILE A 55 -0.23 -5.35 -9.46
C ILE A 55 -0.91 -6.56 -10.06
N HIS A 56 -2.19 -6.41 -10.38
CA HIS A 56 -2.95 -7.39 -11.13
C HIS A 56 -3.23 -6.84 -12.54
N LEU A 57 -2.71 -7.54 -13.54
CA LEU A 57 -3.06 -7.34 -14.93
C LEU A 57 -4.13 -8.34 -15.32
N TYR A 58 -5.32 -7.82 -15.59
CA TYR A 58 -6.45 -8.63 -16.02
C TYR A 58 -7.05 -8.08 -17.30
N GLY A 59 -7.18 -8.94 -18.31
CA GLY A 59 -7.70 -8.54 -19.60
C GLY A 59 -8.10 -9.71 -20.46
N THR A 60 -9.12 -9.47 -21.27
CA THR A 60 -9.58 -10.40 -22.31
C THR A 60 -9.70 -9.62 -23.61
N GLN A 61 -9.82 -10.35 -24.73
CA GLN A 61 -10.05 -9.74 -26.05
C GLN A 61 -11.25 -8.77 -26.10
N LYS A 62 -12.22 -8.90 -25.18
CA LYS A 62 -13.42 -8.04 -25.13
C LYS A 62 -13.24 -6.78 -24.28
N ILE A 63 -12.43 -6.85 -23.22
CA ILE A 63 -12.40 -5.85 -22.15
C ILE A 63 -11.14 -4.96 -22.25
N GLY A 64 -10.13 -5.41 -22.99
CA GLY A 64 -8.79 -4.82 -22.93
C GLY A 64 -8.08 -5.19 -21.62
N ILE A 65 -6.81 -4.83 -21.52
CA ILE A 65 -6.01 -5.05 -20.32
C ILE A 65 -6.32 -3.95 -19.31
N LYS A 66 -6.68 -4.36 -18.09
CA LYS A 66 -6.89 -3.49 -16.94
C LYS A 66 -5.76 -3.69 -15.94
N TYR A 67 -5.37 -2.57 -15.34
CA TYR A 67 -4.32 -2.49 -14.33
C TYR A 67 -4.97 -2.23 -12.97
N TYR A 68 -4.80 -3.15 -12.03
CA TYR A 68 -5.33 -3.04 -10.68
C TYR A 68 -4.20 -3.03 -9.67
N VAL A 69 -4.17 -1.99 -8.84
CA VAL A 69 -3.29 -1.94 -7.67
C VAL A 69 -3.93 -2.73 -6.54
N ILE A 70 -3.14 -3.61 -5.93
CA ILE A 70 -3.51 -4.37 -4.73
C ILE A 70 -2.61 -3.87 -3.60
N GLU A 71 -3.21 -3.14 -2.67
CA GLU A 71 -2.55 -2.59 -1.48
C GLU A 71 -3.40 -2.85 -0.23
N PRO A 72 -2.84 -2.68 0.98
CA PRO A 72 -3.61 -2.79 2.21
C PRO A 72 -4.75 -1.75 2.25
N GLU A 73 -5.89 -2.12 2.80
CA GLU A 73 -6.99 -1.20 3.08
C GLU A 73 -7.08 -0.91 4.59
N LEU A 74 -7.42 0.33 4.94
CA LEU A 74 -7.76 0.70 6.32
C LEU A 74 -9.27 0.53 6.54
N THR A 75 -9.63 -0.20 7.58
CA THR A 75 -10.99 -0.23 8.13
C THR A 75 -11.36 1.15 8.68
N GLN A 76 -12.65 1.41 8.92
CA GLN A 76 -13.10 2.68 9.49
C GLN A 76 -12.39 3.04 10.80
N ASN A 77 -12.23 2.08 11.72
CA ASN A 77 -11.51 2.30 12.97
C ASN A 77 -10.01 2.57 12.75
N GLU A 78 -9.37 1.88 11.80
CA GLU A 78 -7.97 2.16 11.43
C GLU A 78 -7.82 3.53 10.76
N GLN A 79 -8.80 3.96 9.97
CA GLN A 79 -8.86 5.28 9.33
C GLN A 79 -8.95 6.40 10.38
N GLU A 80 -9.80 6.24 11.41
CA GLU A 80 -9.92 7.19 12.52
C GLU A 80 -8.58 7.34 13.27
N LYS A 81 -7.96 6.20 13.60
CA LYS A 81 -6.62 6.17 14.21
C LYS A 81 -5.54 6.80 13.34
N TYR A 82 -5.58 6.57 12.03
CA TYR A 82 -4.68 7.19 11.07
C TYR A 82 -4.82 8.71 11.10
N GLN A 83 -6.04 9.25 11.07
CA GLN A 83 -6.28 10.69 11.10
C GLN A 83 -5.83 11.32 12.42
N GLU A 84 -6.10 10.66 13.55
CA GLU A 84 -5.62 11.12 14.87
C GLU A 84 -4.09 11.20 14.90
N LEU A 85 -3.42 10.14 14.45
CA LEU A 85 -1.97 10.04 14.46
C LEU A 85 -1.34 11.07 13.51
N LEU A 86 -1.89 11.22 12.30
CA LEU A 86 -1.48 12.23 11.34
C LEU A 86 -1.61 13.65 11.93
N GLY A 87 -2.72 13.94 12.60
CA GLY A 87 -2.93 15.22 13.26
C GLY A 87 -1.89 15.51 14.35
N ILE A 88 -1.51 14.51 15.15
CA ILE A 88 -0.45 14.67 16.18
C ILE A 88 0.90 14.92 15.51
N ILE A 89 1.22 14.17 14.46
CA ILE A 89 2.47 14.31 13.71
C ILE A 89 2.58 15.71 13.12
N LEU A 90 1.58 16.18 12.37
CA LEU A 90 1.59 17.48 11.72
C LEU A 90 1.77 18.64 12.72
N ARG A 91 1.14 18.56 13.90
CA ARG A 91 1.33 19.56 14.97
C ARG A 91 2.74 19.59 15.55
N ARG A 92 3.48 18.49 15.43
CA ARG A 92 4.83 18.33 15.99
C ARG A 92 5.93 18.47 14.96
N THR A 93 5.60 18.43 13.66
CA THR A 93 6.55 18.67 12.57
C THR A 93 6.85 20.16 12.45
N PRO A 94 8.12 20.59 12.62
CA PRO A 94 8.54 21.96 12.34
C PRO A 94 8.31 22.36 10.88
N GLU A 95 7.93 23.62 10.63
CA GLU A 95 7.72 24.14 9.27
C GLU A 95 9.00 24.06 8.40
N GLU A 96 10.17 24.23 9.02
CA GLU A 96 11.48 24.19 8.35
C GLU A 96 11.79 22.83 7.69
N LEU A 97 11.21 21.74 8.20
CA LEU A 97 11.38 20.40 7.64
C LEU A 97 10.68 20.23 6.28
N ALA A 98 9.70 21.07 5.95
CA ALA A 98 9.01 21.01 4.66
C ALA A 98 9.94 21.31 3.46
N ALA A 99 11.10 21.93 3.69
CA ALA A 99 12.08 22.27 2.66
C ALA A 99 13.26 21.26 2.60
N ASP A 100 13.28 20.23 3.43
CA ASP A 100 14.37 19.26 3.54
C ASP A 100 14.20 18.06 2.58
N THR A 101 15.22 17.22 2.45
CA THR A 101 15.17 16.03 1.59
C THR A 101 14.19 14.97 2.10
N SER A 102 13.65 14.15 1.18
CA SER A 102 12.74 13.04 1.48
C SER A 102 13.28 12.09 2.56
N ASP A 103 14.59 11.82 2.58
CA ASP A 103 15.22 10.94 3.58
C ASP A 103 15.18 11.51 4.99
N LYS A 104 15.48 12.80 5.16
CA LYS A 104 15.42 13.47 6.48
C LYS A 104 13.99 13.56 6.99
N LEU A 105 13.06 13.90 6.10
CA LEU A 105 11.63 13.86 6.38
C LEU A 105 11.22 12.48 6.87
N ARG A 106 11.63 11.42 6.16
CA ARG A 106 11.34 10.03 6.52
C ARG A 106 11.85 9.66 7.90
N GLU A 107 13.10 10.00 8.21
CA GLU A 107 13.65 9.76 9.55
C GLU A 107 12.86 10.49 10.64
N HIS A 108 12.49 11.75 10.39
CA HIS A 108 11.74 12.55 11.34
C HIS A 108 10.35 11.95 11.58
N PHE A 109 9.62 11.60 10.50
CA PHE A 109 8.32 10.97 10.60
C PHE A 109 8.39 9.65 11.36
N ASN A 110 9.37 8.77 11.07
CA ASN A 110 9.55 7.52 11.81
C ASN A 110 9.79 7.78 13.30
N LYS A 111 10.68 8.73 13.65
CA LYS A 111 10.95 9.09 15.06
C LYS A 111 9.70 9.63 15.77
N LEU A 112 8.86 10.40 15.07
CA LEU A 112 7.60 10.90 15.64
C LEU A 112 6.60 9.75 15.80
N LEU A 113 6.44 8.92 14.77
CA LEU A 113 5.55 7.76 14.75
C LEU A 113 5.79 6.85 15.96
N ASP A 114 7.04 6.52 16.24
CA ASP A 114 7.44 5.68 17.38
C ASP A 114 7.13 6.35 18.73
N LYS A 115 7.24 7.67 18.82
CA LYS A 115 6.95 8.41 20.06
C LYS A 115 5.46 8.53 20.34
N VAL A 116 4.66 8.68 19.29
CA VAL A 116 3.21 8.93 19.38
C VAL A 116 2.38 7.65 19.32
N THR A 117 3.01 6.50 19.03
CA THR A 117 2.31 5.21 19.00
C THR A 117 2.59 4.39 20.26
N ILE A 118 1.58 3.67 20.74
CA ILE A 118 1.74 2.60 21.73
C ILE A 118 1.21 1.30 21.12
N ILE A 119 2.04 0.26 21.08
CA ILE A 119 1.67 -1.03 20.48
C ILE A 119 1.13 -1.99 21.55
N GLY A 120 -0.04 -2.56 21.29
CA GLY A 120 -0.61 -3.68 22.06
C GLY A 120 -1.11 -3.35 23.46
N ARG A 121 -1.14 -2.07 23.85
CA ARG A 121 -1.65 -1.63 25.16
C ARG A 121 -2.52 -0.37 25.01
N PRO A 122 -3.70 -0.34 25.64
CA PRO A 122 -4.54 0.85 25.63
C PRO A 122 -3.82 2.01 26.33
N THR A 123 -4.08 3.21 25.86
CA THR A 123 -3.56 4.45 26.44
C THR A 123 -4.70 5.41 26.73
N LYS A 124 -4.58 6.16 27.82
CA LYS A 124 -5.47 7.30 28.13
C LYS A 124 -4.87 8.65 27.70
N SER A 125 -3.65 8.62 27.13
CA SER A 125 -2.99 9.84 26.66
C SER A 125 -3.72 10.40 25.45
N LYS A 126 -3.97 11.72 25.46
CA LYS A 126 -4.46 12.46 24.28
C LYS A 126 -3.37 12.73 23.23
N GLU A 127 -2.11 12.41 23.57
CA GLU A 127 -0.96 12.65 22.70
C GLU A 127 -0.39 11.37 22.08
N LYS A 128 -1.01 10.22 22.37
CA LYS A 128 -0.55 8.93 21.85
C LYS A 128 -1.72 8.08 21.39
N VAL A 129 -1.54 7.37 20.30
CA VAL A 129 -2.55 6.46 19.73
C VAL A 129 -2.16 5.01 20.05
N SER A 130 -3.11 4.25 20.57
CA SER A 130 -2.94 2.80 20.80
C SER A 130 -3.26 2.04 19.53
N LEU A 131 -2.30 1.28 19.03
CA LEU A 131 -2.42 0.46 17.83
C LEU A 131 -2.09 -1.00 18.14
N LYS A 132 -2.72 -1.92 17.41
CA LYS A 132 -2.23 -3.29 17.27
C LYS A 132 -1.06 -3.30 16.28
N GLU A 133 -0.29 -4.38 16.26
CA GLU A 133 0.89 -4.48 15.40
C GLU A 133 0.53 -4.46 13.90
N ASP A 134 -0.57 -5.12 13.52
CA ASP A 134 -1.10 -5.11 12.16
C ASP A 134 -1.63 -3.73 11.77
N GLU A 135 -2.40 -3.07 12.65
CA GLU A 135 -2.87 -1.69 12.44
C GLU A 135 -1.69 -0.74 12.23
N PHE A 136 -0.64 -0.86 13.06
CA PHE A 136 0.57 -0.04 12.96
C PHE A 136 1.27 -0.22 11.61
N LYS A 137 1.45 -1.47 11.14
CA LYS A 137 2.09 -1.75 9.84
C LYS A 137 1.34 -1.09 8.68
N LYS A 138 0.00 -1.21 8.66
CA LYS A 138 -0.83 -0.56 7.62
C LYS A 138 -0.78 0.96 7.70
N ILE A 139 -1.00 1.54 8.88
CA ILE A 139 -1.00 2.99 9.07
C ILE A 139 0.37 3.58 8.72
N LYS A 140 1.46 2.93 9.14
CA LYS A 140 2.83 3.32 8.77
C LYS A 140 3.02 3.33 7.25
N TYR A 141 2.56 2.29 6.56
CA TYR A 141 2.58 2.25 5.10
C TYR A 141 1.87 3.48 4.49
N PHE A 142 0.66 3.81 4.94
CA PHE A 142 -0.07 4.97 4.43
C PHE A 142 0.60 6.31 4.73
N ILE A 143 1.23 6.46 5.91
CA ILE A 143 1.97 7.68 6.26
C ILE A 143 3.21 7.81 5.39
N ASP A 144 4.02 6.76 5.26
CA ASP A 144 5.20 6.76 4.40
C ASP A 144 4.79 7.04 2.93
N ARG A 145 3.72 6.41 2.45
CA ARG A 145 3.20 6.61 1.09
C ARG A 145 2.76 8.05 0.85
N ASN A 146 1.94 8.61 1.75
CA ASN A 146 1.28 9.90 1.53
C ASN A 146 2.13 11.11 1.92
N MET A 147 3.02 10.98 2.89
CA MET A 147 3.79 12.12 3.43
C MET A 147 5.22 12.20 2.89
N VAL A 148 5.80 11.06 2.53
CA VAL A 148 7.23 10.97 2.16
C VAL A 148 7.41 10.60 0.69
N SER A 149 6.45 9.87 0.12
CA SER A 149 6.54 9.29 -1.22
C SER A 149 5.56 10.00 -2.18
N HIS A 150 5.05 9.31 -3.20
CA HIS A 150 4.20 9.92 -4.24
C HIS A 150 2.69 9.75 -3.99
N GLY A 151 2.27 9.44 -2.76
CA GLY A 151 0.86 9.30 -2.42
C GLY A 151 0.15 8.20 -3.21
N ILE A 152 -1.02 8.53 -3.77
CA ILE A 152 -1.85 7.57 -4.54
C ILE A 152 -1.13 6.97 -5.77
N ILE A 153 -0.18 7.70 -6.37
CA ILE A 153 0.54 7.20 -7.55
C ILE A 153 1.79 6.37 -7.18
N GLU A 154 2.14 6.27 -5.90
CA GLU A 154 3.31 5.49 -5.44
C GLU A 154 3.35 4.06 -6.01
N PRO A 155 2.25 3.30 -6.10
CA PRO A 155 2.28 1.95 -6.67
C PRO A 155 2.66 1.93 -8.14
N LEU A 156 2.25 2.94 -8.91
CA LEU A 156 2.60 3.08 -10.33
C LEU A 156 4.06 3.50 -10.48
N VAL A 157 4.53 4.42 -9.63
CA VAL A 157 5.94 4.89 -9.65
C VAL A 157 6.91 3.75 -9.30
N ARG A 158 6.49 2.81 -8.43
CA ARG A 158 7.30 1.64 -8.07
C ARG A 158 7.31 0.53 -9.11
N ASP A 159 6.39 0.58 -10.07
CA ASP A 159 6.28 -0.45 -11.09
C ASP A 159 7.36 -0.26 -12.17
N PRO A 160 8.38 -1.14 -12.24
CA PRO A 160 9.47 -0.99 -13.20
C PRO A 160 9.04 -1.24 -14.65
N TYR A 161 7.82 -1.74 -14.87
CA TYR A 161 7.29 -2.03 -16.20
C TYR A 161 6.44 -0.90 -16.78
N LEU A 162 6.16 0.16 -16.00
CA LEU A 162 5.51 1.36 -16.50
C LEU A 162 6.54 2.35 -17.03
N GLU A 163 6.37 2.76 -18.29
CA GLU A 163 7.22 3.78 -18.92
C GLU A 163 6.62 5.18 -18.78
N ASP A 164 5.34 5.33 -19.10
CA ASP A 164 4.62 6.60 -19.06
C ASP A 164 3.33 6.50 -18.22
N ILE A 165 3.08 7.54 -17.42
CA ILE A 165 1.84 7.69 -16.64
C ILE A 165 1.16 8.98 -17.10
N HIS A 166 -0.04 8.87 -17.65
CA HIS A 166 -0.83 10.02 -18.11
C HIS A 166 -2.10 10.18 -17.27
N CYS A 167 -2.31 11.40 -16.76
CA CYS A 167 -3.56 11.81 -16.11
C CYS A 167 -4.19 12.94 -16.94
N ILE A 168 -5.43 12.75 -17.40
CA ILE A 168 -6.10 13.64 -18.37
C ILE A 168 -7.05 14.68 -17.76
N GLY A 169 -7.19 14.71 -16.43
CA GLY A 169 -8.03 15.68 -15.71
C GLY A 169 -9.47 15.25 -15.51
#